data_AF-A0A8C5ERC2-F1
#
_entry.id   AF-A0A8C5ERC2-F1
#
_cell.length_a   1.000
_cell.length_b   1.000
_cell.length_c   1.000
_cell.angle_alpha   90.00
_cell.angle_beta   90.00
_cell.angle_gamma   90.00
#
_symmetry.space_group_name_H-M   'P 1'
#
loop_
_entity.id
_entity.type
_entity.pdbx_description
1 polymer ?
#
loop_
_entity_poly.entity_id
_entity_poly.type
_entity_poly.pdbx_seq_one_letter_code
_entity_poly.pdbx_strand_id
1 'polypeptide(L)'
;VIISRRKYQYIFILFCIYIFKFISTPMNWTSAMEYCRKHHVDLAVVRNLPENNQLKEMVKDEYNWIGLYRDPWKWSDGKLLSYTKWNIGEPNQGVNGPCVFLHKGHWGDYECESAIYFVCNKECSESESHSKDFH
;
A
#
# COMPACT_ATOMS: atom_id res chain seq x y z
N VAL A 1 4.06 28.82 22.77
CA VAL A 1 4.62 28.89 21.39
C VAL A 1 3.51 28.51 20.43
N ILE A 2 2.83 29.48 19.82
CA ILE A 2 1.74 29.24 18.87
C ILE A 2 2.40 28.91 17.53
N ILE A 3 2.62 27.63 17.24
CA ILE A 3 3.07 27.23 15.91
C ILE A 3 1.87 27.46 14.98
N SER A 4 2.01 28.43 14.07
CA SER A 4 0.98 28.80 13.10
C SER A 4 0.51 27.57 12.30
N ARG A 5 -0.80 27.36 12.20
CA ARG A 5 -1.42 26.30 11.38
C ARG A 5 -0.87 26.27 9.96
N ARG A 6 -0.54 27.44 9.37
CA ARG A 6 0.10 27.52 8.06
C ARG A 6 1.47 26.84 8.03
N LYS A 7 2.35 27.08 9.02
CA LYS A 7 3.68 26.43 9.08
C LYS A 7 3.57 24.91 9.26
N TYR A 8 2.63 24.44 10.08
CA TYR A 8 2.39 23.01 10.29
C TYR A 8 1.78 22.35 9.04
N GLN A 9 0.85 23.02 8.36
CA GLN A 9 0.28 22.57 7.08
C GLN A 9 1.33 22.46 5.98
N TYR A 10 2.27 23.43 5.88
CA TYR A 10 3.42 23.32 4.96
C TYR A 10 4.32 22.12 5.32
N ILE A 11 4.59 21.87 6.61
CA ILE A 11 5.38 20.70 7.04
C ILE A 11 4.65 19.38 6.71
N PHE A 12 3.33 19.31 6.93
CA PHE A 12 2.53 18.12 6.67
C PHE A 12 2.39 17.83 5.16
N ILE A 13 2.23 18.87 4.33
CA ILE A 13 2.23 18.77 2.85
C ILE A 13 3.62 18.36 2.33
N LEU A 14 4.71 18.86 2.92
CA LEU A 14 6.07 18.46 2.53
C LEU A 14 6.42 17.00 2.92
N PHE A 15 5.74 16.41 3.90
CA PHE A 15 5.98 15.03 4.38
C PHE A 15 4.95 14.00 3.89
N CYS A 16 3.78 14.42 3.41
CA CYS A 16 2.73 13.55 2.90
C CYS A 16 2.59 13.78 1.39
N ILE A 17 3.44 13.15 0.59
CA ILE A 17 3.22 13.13 -0.87
C ILE A 17 2.27 11.98 -1.24
N TYR A 18 2.37 10.85 -0.52
CA TYR A 18 1.54 9.66 -0.74
C TYR A 18 0.98 9.10 0.57
N ILE A 19 -0.29 8.68 0.52
CA ILE A 19 -0.99 7.90 1.55
C ILE A 19 -1.50 6.59 0.94
N PHE A 20 -1.97 5.70 1.81
CA PHE A 20 -2.62 4.46 1.40
C PHE A 20 -4.16 4.57 1.45
N LYS A 21 -4.84 3.81 0.58
CA LYS A 21 -6.29 3.69 0.55
C LYS A 21 -6.68 2.22 0.39
N PHE A 22 -7.36 1.67 1.40
CA PHE A 22 -7.96 0.34 1.33
C PHE A 22 -9.20 0.32 0.43
N ILE A 23 -9.28 -0.69 -0.44
CA ILE A 23 -10.41 -0.95 -1.33
C ILE A 23 -11.01 -2.32 -1.00
N SER A 24 -12.28 -2.32 -0.62
CA SER A 24 -13.01 -3.52 -0.15
C SER A 24 -13.73 -4.30 -1.26
N THR A 25 -13.45 -4.00 -2.53
CA THR A 25 -14.01 -4.73 -3.67
C THR A 25 -12.96 -5.73 -4.14
N PRO A 26 -13.16 -7.05 -3.99
CA PRO A 26 -12.15 -8.03 -4.38
C PRO A 26 -11.86 -8.00 -5.88
N MET A 27 -10.58 -8.05 -6.25
CA MET A 27 -10.12 -8.05 -7.64
C MET A 27 -8.86 -8.91 -7.76
N ASN A 28 -8.60 -9.44 -8.97
CA ASN A 28 -7.30 -10.04 -9.27
C ASN A 28 -6.22 -8.95 -9.30
N TRP A 29 -4.95 -9.34 -9.21
CA TRP A 29 -3.85 -8.39 -9.01
C TRP A 29 -3.77 -7.35 -10.13
N THR A 30 -3.91 -7.78 -11.39
CA THR A 30 -3.88 -6.90 -12.57
C THR A 30 -5.04 -5.90 -12.54
N SER A 31 -6.26 -6.37 -12.28
CA SER A 31 -7.44 -5.49 -12.20
C SER A 31 -7.35 -4.51 -11.03
N ALA A 32 -6.79 -4.94 -9.89
CA ALA A 32 -6.53 -4.08 -8.74
C ALA A 32 -5.50 -2.97 -9.08
N MET A 33 -4.43 -3.32 -9.79
CA MET A 33 -3.44 -2.36 -10.29
C MET A 33 -4.08 -1.33 -11.23
N GLU A 34 -4.85 -1.79 -12.22
CA GLU A 34 -5.55 -0.91 -13.15
C GLU A 34 -6.56 -0.01 -12.43
N TYR A 35 -7.30 -0.55 -11.46
CA TYR A 35 -8.20 0.23 -10.63
C TYR A 35 -7.45 1.34 -9.88
N CYS A 36 -6.35 1.00 -9.20
CA CYS A 36 -5.57 1.99 -8.48
C CYS A 36 -4.99 3.05 -9.42
N ARG A 37 -4.51 2.70 -10.61
CA ARG A 37 -4.01 3.67 -11.61
C ARG A 37 -5.10 4.56 -12.20
N LYS A 38 -6.33 4.04 -12.30
CA LYS A 38 -7.48 4.78 -12.83
C LYS A 38 -8.06 5.76 -11.80
N HIS A 39 -8.07 5.38 -10.53
CA HIS A 39 -8.77 6.13 -9.46
C HIS A 39 -7.83 6.82 -8.46
N HIS A 40 -6.57 6.40 -8.40
CA HIS A 40 -5.54 6.84 -7.46
C HIS A 40 -4.18 6.93 -8.16
N VAL A 41 -3.09 6.42 -7.55
CA VAL A 41 -1.74 6.44 -8.13
C VAL A 41 -1.37 5.06 -8.68
N ASP A 42 -1.25 4.06 -7.80
CA ASP A 42 -0.90 2.67 -8.16
C ASP A 42 -1.29 1.76 -6.98
N LEU A 43 -1.11 0.44 -7.09
CA LEU A 43 -1.12 -0.46 -5.94
C LEU A 43 -0.10 0.00 -4.88
N ALA A 44 -0.37 -0.36 -3.62
CA ALA A 44 0.43 0.08 -2.49
C ALA A 44 1.89 -0.35 -2.64
N VAL A 45 2.76 0.64 -2.48
CA VAL A 45 4.20 0.46 -2.56
C VAL A 45 4.78 0.66 -1.18
N VAL A 46 5.51 -0.33 -0.66
CA VAL A 46 6.06 -0.29 0.70
C VAL A 46 7.58 -0.17 0.65
N ARG A 47 8.12 0.88 1.27
CA ARG A 47 9.53 1.26 1.24
C ARG A 47 10.22 1.08 2.59
N ASN A 48 9.47 1.04 3.68
CA ASN A 48 10.01 1.00 5.04
C ASN A 48 9.00 0.45 6.05
N LEU A 49 9.46 0.29 7.30
CA LEU A 49 8.64 -0.22 8.41
C LEU A 49 7.47 0.69 8.79
N PRO A 50 7.62 2.02 8.88
CA PRO A 50 6.48 2.92 9.11
C PRO A 50 5.34 2.73 8.11
N GLU A 51 5.64 2.67 6.81
CA GLU A 51 4.63 2.42 5.77
C GLU A 51 3.96 1.05 5.92
N ASN A 52 4.75 -0.01 6.18
CA ASN A 52 4.20 -1.33 6.40
C ASN A 52 3.26 -1.38 7.62
N ASN A 53 3.60 -0.67 8.68
CA ASN A 53 2.76 -0.56 9.88
C ASN A 53 1.47 0.21 9.58
N GLN A 54 1.52 1.26 8.76
CA GLN A 54 0.32 1.97 8.31
C GLN A 54 -0.63 1.05 7.54
N LEU A 55 -0.11 0.18 6.65
CA LEU A 55 -0.94 -0.83 5.98
C LEU A 55 -1.54 -1.81 6.99
N LYS A 56 -0.73 -2.31 7.93
CA LYS A 56 -1.17 -3.25 8.97
C LYS A 56 -2.33 -2.69 9.80
N GLU A 57 -2.30 -1.41 10.13
CA GLU A 57 -3.36 -0.74 10.91
C GLU A 57 -4.61 -0.45 10.08
N MET A 58 -4.45 -0.27 8.76
CA MET A 58 -5.55 0.07 7.84
C MET A 58 -6.36 -1.14 7.38
N VAL A 59 -5.68 -2.26 7.11
CA VAL A 59 -6.32 -3.45 6.54
C VAL A 59 -7.01 -4.29 7.62
N LYS A 60 -8.09 -4.98 7.23
CA LYS A 60 -8.74 -5.97 8.09
C LYS A 60 -7.92 -7.26 8.16
N ASP A 61 -8.39 -8.20 8.97
CA ASP A 61 -7.83 -9.55 9.08
C ASP A 61 -8.13 -10.43 7.83
N GLU A 62 -7.75 -9.94 6.66
CA GLU A 62 -7.96 -10.56 5.34
C GLU A 62 -6.70 -10.38 4.46
N TYR A 63 -6.69 -10.94 3.25
CA TYR A 63 -5.59 -10.80 2.30
C TYR A 63 -5.79 -9.57 1.42
N ASN A 64 -4.71 -8.83 1.20
CA ASN A 64 -4.76 -7.56 0.48
C ASN A 64 -3.63 -7.48 -0.53
N TRP A 65 -3.92 -7.31 -1.81
CA TRP A 65 -2.87 -7.06 -2.79
C TRP A 65 -2.08 -5.79 -2.47
N ILE A 66 -0.75 -5.90 -2.61
CA ILE A 66 0.18 -4.78 -2.69
C ILE A 66 0.89 -4.82 -4.05
N GLY A 67 1.55 -3.73 -4.42
CA GLY A 67 2.13 -3.55 -5.75
C GLY A 67 3.40 -4.35 -6.01
N LEU A 68 3.78 -5.30 -5.14
CA LEU A 68 4.96 -6.13 -5.32
C LEU A 68 4.62 -7.37 -6.14
N TYR A 69 5.45 -7.66 -7.14
CA TYR A 69 5.35 -8.87 -7.96
C TYR A 69 6.74 -9.37 -8.39
N ARG A 70 6.82 -10.63 -8.83
CA ARG A 70 8.05 -11.32 -9.18
C ARG A 70 8.36 -11.22 -10.68
N ASP A 71 9.25 -10.28 -11.07
CA ASP A 71 9.91 -10.26 -12.40
C ASP A 71 11.15 -9.32 -12.46
N PRO A 72 12.35 -9.77 -12.02
CA PRO A 72 12.78 -9.80 -10.59
C PRO A 72 11.89 -9.00 -9.62
N TRP A 73 11.92 -9.26 -8.31
CA TRP A 73 11.06 -8.56 -7.35
C TRP A 73 11.01 -7.04 -7.56
N LYS A 74 9.87 -6.57 -8.07
CA LYS A 74 9.63 -5.20 -8.51
C LYS A 74 8.29 -4.71 -7.99
N TRP A 75 8.28 -3.45 -7.65
CA TRP A 75 7.06 -2.73 -7.33
C TRP A 75 6.38 -2.27 -8.63
N SER A 76 5.07 -2.05 -8.57
CA SER A 76 4.27 -1.62 -9.72
C SER A 76 4.69 -0.23 -10.24
N ASP A 77 5.38 0.56 -9.42
CA ASP A 77 6.06 1.81 -9.81
C ASP A 77 7.38 1.60 -10.60
N GLY A 78 7.75 0.34 -10.86
CA GLY A 78 8.94 -0.05 -11.61
C GLY A 78 10.24 -0.07 -10.80
N LYS A 79 10.23 0.28 -9.51
CA LYS A 79 11.43 0.23 -8.67
C LYS A 79 11.69 -1.18 -8.14
N LEU A 80 12.98 -1.48 -7.93
CA LEU A 80 13.42 -2.75 -7.34
C LEU A 80 13.08 -2.83 -5.85
N LEU A 81 12.91 -4.05 -5.37
CA LEU A 81 12.69 -4.35 -3.96
C LEU A 81 13.89 -3.95 -3.09
N SER A 82 13.67 -3.06 -2.11
CA SER A 82 14.68 -2.61 -1.14
C SER A 82 14.33 -2.90 0.33
N TYR A 83 13.08 -3.30 0.59
CA TYR A 83 12.54 -3.54 1.93
C TYR A 83 11.60 -4.74 1.88
N THR A 84 11.62 -5.58 2.92
CA THR A 84 10.81 -6.80 2.96
C THR A 84 10.15 -7.04 4.30
N LYS A 85 8.91 -7.54 4.28
CA LYS A 85 8.22 -8.10 5.43
C LYS A 85 7.58 -9.46 5.15
N TRP A 86 8.33 -10.34 4.49
CA TRP A 86 7.91 -11.71 4.26
C TRP A 86 7.48 -12.42 5.54
N ASN A 87 6.43 -13.23 5.43
CA ASN A 87 6.02 -14.15 6.47
C ASN A 87 7.07 -15.27 6.63
N ILE A 88 7.02 -16.01 7.73
CA ILE A 88 7.90 -17.16 7.94
C ILE A 88 7.65 -18.18 6.83
N GLY A 89 8.70 -18.57 6.10
CA GLY A 89 8.61 -19.49 4.97
C GLY A 89 8.39 -18.81 3.61
N GLU A 90 8.22 -17.49 3.57
CA GLU A 90 7.99 -16.71 2.35
C GLU A 90 9.25 -15.92 1.92
N PRO A 91 9.40 -15.62 0.62
CA PRO A 91 8.57 -16.13 -0.48
C PRO A 91 8.91 -17.61 -0.75
N ASN A 92 7.91 -18.45 -1.00
CA ASN A 92 8.11 -19.89 -1.18
C ASN A 92 8.65 -20.30 -2.57
N GLN A 93 9.51 -19.47 -3.13
CA GLN A 93 10.06 -19.59 -4.49
C GLN A 93 9.00 -19.49 -5.61
N GLY A 94 7.80 -18.98 -5.34
CA GLY A 94 6.77 -18.71 -6.35
C GLY A 94 5.87 -19.91 -6.60
N VAL A 95 5.86 -20.89 -5.70
CA VAL A 95 4.93 -22.03 -5.73
C VAL A 95 3.49 -21.54 -5.71
N ASN A 96 3.21 -20.46 -4.99
CA ASN A 96 1.87 -19.88 -4.92
C ASN A 96 1.57 -18.85 -6.00
N GLY A 97 2.54 -18.45 -6.83
CA GLY A 97 2.38 -17.44 -7.87
C GLY A 97 3.30 -16.22 -7.70
N PRO A 98 3.32 -15.28 -8.67
CA PRO A 98 4.27 -14.17 -8.67
C PRO A 98 3.76 -12.91 -7.96
N CYS A 99 2.50 -12.83 -7.53
CA CYS A 99 1.91 -11.63 -6.91
C CYS A 99 1.98 -11.68 -5.39
N VAL A 100 2.01 -10.52 -4.72
CA VAL A 100 2.21 -10.45 -3.27
C VAL A 100 1.01 -9.85 -2.57
N PHE A 101 0.52 -10.55 -1.55
CA PHE A 101 -0.46 -10.01 -0.62
C PHE A 101 0.18 -9.57 0.70
N LEU A 102 -0.52 -8.70 1.42
CA LEU A 102 -0.27 -8.35 2.81
C LEU A 102 -1.39 -8.88 3.71
N HIS A 103 -1.00 -9.52 4.81
CA HIS A 103 -1.88 -10.01 5.87
C HIS A 103 -1.22 -9.80 7.24
N LYS A 104 -1.92 -9.15 8.18
CA LYS A 104 -1.38 -8.84 9.52
C LYS A 104 -0.01 -8.17 9.51
N GLY A 105 0.29 -7.38 8.47
CA GLY A 105 1.56 -6.70 8.28
C GLY A 105 2.72 -7.57 7.78
N HIS A 106 2.45 -8.79 7.35
CA HIS A 106 3.42 -9.70 6.71
C HIS A 106 3.01 -10.01 5.28
N TRP A 107 3.98 -10.38 4.46
CA TRP A 107 3.81 -10.58 3.02
C TRP A 107 3.91 -12.06 2.66
N GLY A 108 3.17 -12.49 1.65
CA GLY A 108 3.29 -13.82 1.05
C GLY A 108 3.07 -13.76 -0.45
N ASP A 109 3.66 -14.70 -1.18
CA ASP A 109 3.37 -14.85 -2.60
C ASP A 109 2.07 -15.63 -2.82
N TYR A 110 1.36 -15.29 -3.89
CA TYR A 110 0.00 -15.76 -4.14
C TYR A 110 -0.41 -15.65 -5.61
N GLU A 111 -1.48 -16.36 -5.95
CA GLU A 111 -1.92 -16.54 -7.32
C GLU A 111 -2.58 -15.26 -7.80
N CYS A 112 -2.00 -14.62 -8.82
CA CYS A 112 -2.42 -13.30 -9.29
C CYS A 112 -3.89 -13.23 -9.70
N GLU A 113 -4.48 -14.35 -10.16
CA GLU A 113 -5.88 -14.44 -10.59
C GLU A 113 -6.87 -14.48 -9.43
N SER A 114 -6.39 -14.65 -8.19
CA SER A 114 -7.26 -14.66 -7.01
C SER A 114 -7.89 -13.29 -6.75
N ALA A 115 -9.21 -13.28 -6.58
CA ALA A 115 -9.94 -12.07 -6.22
C ALA A 115 -9.89 -11.82 -4.71
N ILE A 116 -9.05 -10.87 -4.29
CA ILE A 116 -8.93 -10.43 -2.89
C ILE A 116 -8.97 -8.91 -2.81
N TYR A 117 -9.07 -8.35 -1.60
CA TYR A 117 -9.01 -6.90 -1.42
C TYR A 117 -7.63 -6.35 -1.78
N PHE A 118 -7.49 -5.04 -1.78
CA PHE A 118 -6.23 -4.42 -2.13
C PHE A 118 -6.08 -3.03 -1.52
N VAL A 119 -4.84 -2.55 -1.52
CA VAL A 119 -4.50 -1.22 -1.04
C VAL A 119 -3.88 -0.45 -2.20
N CYS A 120 -4.34 0.78 -2.43
CA CYS A 120 -3.75 1.70 -3.39
C CYS A 120 -2.86 2.72 -2.69
N ASN A 121 -1.79 3.14 -3.37
CA ASN A 121 -1.18 4.44 -3.16
C ASN A 121 -2.11 5.54 -3.72
N LYS A 122 -2.26 6.60 -2.96
CA LYS A 122 -3.05 7.79 -3.31
C LYS A 122 -2.24 9.04 -2.96
N GLU A 123 -2.36 10.10 -3.76
CA GLU A 123 -1.79 11.40 -3.41
C GLU A 123 -2.48 11.99 -2.17
N CYS A 124 -1.71 12.58 -1.26
CA CYS A 124 -2.31 13.34 -0.17
C CYS A 124 -2.91 14.63 -0.73
N SER A 125 -4.23 14.74 -0.78
CA SER A 125 -4.91 15.98 -1.19
C SER A 125 -5.14 16.90 0.02
N GLU A 126 -5.00 18.21 -0.17
CA GLU A 126 -5.15 19.24 0.89
C GLU A 126 -6.47 19.13 1.68
N SER A 127 -7.52 18.58 1.07
CA SER A 127 -8.86 18.42 1.66
C SER A 127 -8.98 17.40 2.79
N GLU A 128 -8.05 16.45 2.95
CA GLU A 128 -8.10 15.42 4.01
C GLU A 128 -7.42 15.86 5.32
N SER A 129 -6.76 17.02 5.31
CA SER A 129 -6.15 17.64 6.49
C SER A 129 -7.15 18.29 7.45
N HIS A 130 -8.38 18.58 6.99
CA HIS A 130 -9.40 19.27 7.79
C HIS A 130 -10.33 18.33 8.55
N SER A 131 -10.36 17.02 8.23
CA SER A 131 -11.31 16.08 8.83
C SER A 131 -10.79 15.38 10.09
N LYS A 132 -9.54 15.61 10.52
CA LYS A 132 -9.00 15.04 11.77
C LYS A 132 -9.02 16.00 12.97
N ASP A 133 -9.51 17.23 12.79
CA ASP A 133 -9.56 18.26 13.85
C ASP A 133 -10.96 18.44 14.47
N PHE A 134 -11.86 17.47 14.33
CA PHE A 134 -13.15 17.49 15.03
C PHE A 134 -13.42 16.15 15.73
N HIS A 135 -12.69 15.90 16.81
CA HIS A 135 -13.19 15.26 18.03
C HIS A 135 -12.29 15.59 19.22
#